data_AF-A0A9P5YWT5-F1
#
_entry.id   AF-A0A9P5YWT5-F1
#
_cell.length_a   1.000
_cell.length_b   1.000
_cell.length_c   1.000
_cell.angle_alpha   90.00
_cell.angle_beta   90.00
_cell.angle_gamma   90.00
#
_symmetry.space_group_name_H-M   'P 1'
#
loop_
_entity.id
_entity.type
_entity.pdbx_description
1 polymer ?
#
loop_
_entity_poly.entity_id
_entity_poly.type
_entity_poly.pdbx_seq_one_letter_code
_entity_poly.pdbx_strand_id
1 'polypeptide(L)'
;MSSSRTHRSAKAAALRKISEVLNDDSERCDSDDGGLGSASTTTVSDSDSEEEYEGGCTCGAEPLFAPRKTSDDLDDNSESDSAREADDSEDGYNGMSEDEDEFYREPGRPPAKRAKLSAASTSRAPTDNSTTKKGRSRMSLSLLPTMPLDVLFEILGQLTPKDLINISRTNKLFHDTLYSRGARMVWKEALRGQGAPGCPHDLIEPRLAILLFGTTCEECGHPNVHKVDFDLRRRACVSCKQSKLLGRARVTKYFPNCDGDMLDLVPYTNVGGYAQGHSSNQCFWWSTEIQEVMQAFATAKDKKRRGIPGAQKELNAFKKKRLARVNEIDATAESLDAWFKRAALRQYKENKEARVDRLEAIKAKFIELGYSQKYLGCLARKKECTQKAALTDKIWNRIRPVLEPIVKQKKEEDMRELRRIRKWNDNWSYDCGGPGSMFTTSHYIR
;
A
#
# COMPACT_ATOMS: atom_id res chain seq x y z
N MET A 1 1.31 -21.27 -1.65
CA MET A 1 0.83 -20.91 -3.02
C MET A 1 -0.26 -21.84 -3.53
N SER A 2 -0.31 -23.12 -3.13
CA SER A 2 -1.33 -24.09 -3.58
C SER A 2 -2.78 -23.75 -3.19
N SER A 3 -3.04 -23.27 -1.97
CA SER A 3 -4.41 -22.97 -1.51
C SER A 3 -5.05 -21.76 -2.24
N SER A 4 -4.25 -20.75 -2.60
CA SER A 4 -4.70 -19.61 -3.42
C SER A 4 -5.05 -20.04 -4.85
N ARG A 5 -4.38 -21.06 -5.39
CA ARG A 5 -4.57 -21.56 -6.77
C ARG A 5 -5.83 -22.41 -6.91
N THR A 6 -6.09 -23.28 -5.93
CA THR A 6 -7.29 -24.13 -5.88
C THR A 6 -8.56 -23.30 -5.69
N HIS A 7 -8.52 -22.28 -4.83
CA HIS A 7 -9.67 -21.39 -4.62
C HIS A 7 -9.94 -20.48 -5.83
N ARG A 8 -8.90 -19.99 -6.53
CA ARG A 8 -9.08 -19.22 -7.77
C ARG A 8 -9.65 -20.06 -8.91
N SER A 9 -9.30 -21.35 -8.96
CA SER A 9 -9.94 -22.32 -9.88
C SER A 9 -11.43 -22.49 -9.57
N ALA A 10 -11.80 -22.64 -8.29
CA ALA A 10 -13.20 -22.70 -7.87
C ALA A 10 -13.96 -21.39 -8.14
N LYS A 11 -13.31 -20.24 -7.95
CA LYS A 11 -13.84 -18.90 -8.29
C LYS A 11 -14.11 -18.79 -9.79
N ALA A 12 -13.15 -19.18 -10.63
CA ALA A 12 -13.31 -19.18 -12.07
C ALA A 12 -14.42 -20.14 -12.55
N ALA A 13 -14.58 -21.29 -11.90
CA ALA A 13 -15.65 -22.25 -12.21
C ALA A 13 -17.04 -21.70 -11.84
N ALA A 14 -17.19 -21.06 -10.67
CA ALA A 14 -18.43 -20.40 -10.27
C ALA A 14 -18.81 -19.26 -11.23
N LEU A 15 -17.83 -18.43 -11.62
CA LEU A 15 -18.05 -17.32 -12.55
C LEU A 15 -18.43 -17.77 -13.96
N ARG A 16 -17.88 -18.89 -14.45
CA ARG A 16 -18.30 -19.51 -15.73
C ARG A 16 -19.75 -19.96 -15.70
N LYS A 17 -20.13 -20.68 -14.64
CA LYS A 17 -21.50 -21.19 -14.45
C LYS A 17 -22.54 -20.06 -14.40
N ILE A 18 -22.20 -18.93 -13.78
CA ILE A 18 -23.08 -17.75 -13.75
C ILE A 18 -23.14 -17.07 -15.13
N SER A 19 -22.05 -17.03 -15.88
CA SER A 19 -22.06 -16.48 -17.24
C SER A 19 -22.97 -17.29 -18.17
N GLU A 20 -23.01 -18.61 -18.01
CA GLU A 20 -23.90 -19.51 -18.75
C GLU A 20 -25.37 -19.23 -18.42
N VAL A 21 -25.72 -19.15 -17.13
CA VAL A 21 -27.10 -18.85 -16.68
C VAL A 21 -27.60 -17.48 -17.16
N LEU A 22 -26.74 -16.45 -17.15
CA LEU A 22 -27.12 -15.12 -17.62
C LEU A 22 -27.27 -15.03 -19.15
N ASN A 23 -26.61 -15.91 -19.91
CA ASN A 23 -26.79 -16.00 -21.35
C ASN A 23 -28.10 -16.74 -21.68
N ASP A 24 -28.43 -17.82 -20.97
CA ASP A 24 -29.68 -18.56 -21.12
C ASP A 24 -30.93 -17.71 -20.81
N ASP A 25 -30.88 -16.88 -19.75
CA ASP A 25 -31.97 -15.97 -19.39
C ASP A 25 -32.16 -14.85 -20.43
N SER A 26 -31.11 -14.47 -21.17
CA SER A 26 -31.17 -13.47 -22.23
C SER A 26 -31.82 -14.04 -23.49
N GLU A 27 -31.48 -15.26 -23.88
CA GLU A 27 -32.06 -15.93 -25.06
C GLU A 27 -33.54 -16.27 -24.85
N ARG A 28 -33.94 -16.54 -23.60
CA ARG A 28 -35.33 -16.82 -23.25
C ARG A 28 -36.25 -15.61 -23.27
N CYS A 29 -35.74 -14.40 -23.07
CA CYS A 29 -36.56 -13.17 -23.13
C CYS A 29 -36.65 -12.54 -24.53
N ASP A 30 -35.91 -13.05 -25.51
CA ASP A 30 -36.03 -12.67 -26.92
C ASP A 30 -37.00 -13.60 -27.72
N SER A 31 -37.70 -14.52 -27.04
CA SER A 31 -38.55 -15.55 -27.69
C SER A 31 -40.08 -15.33 -27.58
N ASP A 32 -40.55 -14.29 -26.88
CA ASP A 32 -41.98 -13.98 -26.75
C ASP A 32 -42.35 -12.68 -27.48
N ASP A 33 -42.34 -12.70 -28.81
CA ASP A 33 -43.04 -11.71 -29.62
C ASP A 33 -43.60 -12.38 -30.90
N GLY A 34 -44.89 -12.72 -30.86
CA GLY A 34 -45.58 -13.29 -32.02
C GLY A 34 -46.98 -13.83 -31.72
N GLY A 35 -47.98 -12.95 -31.59
CA GLY A 35 -49.37 -13.41 -31.44
C GLY A 35 -50.45 -12.33 -31.28
N LEU A 36 -50.73 -11.60 -32.38
CA LEU A 36 -52.03 -11.10 -32.87
C LEU A 36 -53.12 -10.61 -31.88
N GLY A 37 -53.68 -9.41 -32.15
CA GLY A 37 -55.04 -9.08 -31.72
C GLY A 37 -55.43 -7.61 -31.75
N SER A 38 -55.87 -7.13 -32.92
CA SER A 38 -56.57 -5.86 -33.14
C SER A 38 -57.82 -5.66 -32.28
N ALA A 39 -58.01 -4.46 -31.69
CA ALA A 39 -59.31 -3.78 -31.63
C ALA A 39 -59.20 -2.33 -31.10
N SER A 40 -59.66 -1.40 -31.96
CA SER A 40 -60.56 -0.27 -31.69
C SER A 40 -60.24 0.77 -30.61
N THR A 41 -59.78 1.91 -31.15
CA THR A 41 -60.21 3.28 -30.87
C THR A 41 -61.47 3.43 -30.02
N THR A 42 -61.37 4.10 -28.88
CA THR A 42 -62.44 4.94 -28.33
C THR A 42 -61.81 6.14 -27.64
N THR A 43 -62.22 7.31 -28.13
CA THR A 43 -61.94 8.66 -27.67
C THR A 43 -62.58 8.95 -26.32
N VAL A 44 -61.83 9.47 -25.35
CA VAL A 44 -62.39 10.31 -24.28
C VAL A 44 -61.39 11.43 -23.97
N SER A 45 -61.95 12.62 -23.87
CA SER A 45 -61.35 13.94 -23.81
C SER A 45 -60.82 14.31 -22.42
N ASP A 46 -59.77 15.14 -22.46
CA ASP A 46 -59.34 16.23 -21.57
C ASP A 46 -60.05 16.46 -20.23
N SER A 47 -59.24 16.67 -19.18
CA SER A 47 -59.35 17.85 -18.30
C SER A 47 -58.04 18.05 -17.53
N ASP A 48 -57.38 19.16 -17.83
CA ASP A 48 -56.28 19.78 -17.11
C ASP A 48 -56.63 20.10 -15.65
N SER A 49 -55.65 19.98 -14.76
CA SER A 49 -55.55 20.73 -13.50
C SER A 49 -54.11 20.65 -12.99
N GLU A 50 -53.28 21.59 -13.43
CA GLU A 50 -52.01 21.93 -12.80
C GLU A 50 -52.31 22.77 -11.54
N GLU A 51 -51.93 22.27 -10.36
CA GLU A 51 -51.73 23.12 -9.18
C GLU A 51 -50.37 22.80 -8.56
N GLU A 52 -49.53 23.84 -8.57
CA GLU A 52 -48.24 23.94 -7.90
C GLU A 52 -48.40 23.83 -6.38
N TYR A 53 -47.56 23.03 -5.74
CA TYR A 53 -47.17 23.29 -4.36
C TYR A 53 -45.69 22.95 -4.15
N GLU A 54 -44.87 24.00 -4.10
CA GLU A 54 -43.49 23.94 -3.64
C GLU A 54 -43.44 23.61 -2.14
N GLY A 55 -42.65 22.60 -1.78
CA GLY A 55 -42.35 22.31 -0.37
C GLY A 55 -41.14 21.39 -0.26
N GLY A 56 -39.96 21.95 0.05
CA GLY A 56 -38.74 21.16 0.18
C GLY A 56 -37.55 21.94 0.74
N CYS A 57 -37.67 22.35 1.99
CA CYS A 57 -36.63 23.00 2.78
C CYS A 57 -35.45 22.05 3.11
N THR A 58 -34.33 22.69 3.42
CA THR A 58 -32.98 22.21 3.72
C THR A 58 -32.84 21.31 4.96
N CYS A 59 -31.97 20.29 4.89
CA CYS A 59 -30.91 19.89 5.85
C CYS A 59 -30.54 18.41 5.55
N GLY A 60 -29.27 18.02 5.39
CA GLY A 60 -28.23 18.06 6.41
C GLY A 60 -28.20 16.72 7.16
N ALA A 61 -27.78 15.62 6.51
CA ALA A 61 -27.61 14.32 7.17
C ALA A 61 -26.12 14.06 7.45
N GLU A 62 -25.72 14.21 8.71
CA GLU A 62 -24.48 13.67 9.26
C GLU A 62 -24.53 12.13 9.31
N PRO A 63 -23.42 11.41 9.03
CA PRO A 63 -23.36 9.99 9.28
C PRO A 63 -22.98 9.70 10.74
N LEU A 64 -23.95 9.16 11.48
CA LEU A 64 -23.76 8.52 12.79
C LEU A 64 -22.92 7.25 12.65
N PHE A 65 -21.68 7.26 13.12
CA PHE A 65 -20.98 6.05 13.59
C PHE A 65 -19.98 6.41 14.69
N ALA A 66 -20.36 6.17 15.94
CA ALA A 66 -19.45 6.00 17.07
C ALA A 66 -19.84 4.70 17.80
N PRO A 67 -18.92 3.74 18.01
CA PRO A 67 -19.26 2.51 18.71
C PRO A 67 -19.19 2.71 20.23
N ARG A 68 -20.27 2.38 20.92
CA ARG A 68 -20.25 2.08 22.36
C ARG A 68 -19.60 0.72 22.57
N LYS A 69 -18.63 0.67 23.50
CA LYS A 69 -18.09 -0.57 24.07
C LYS A 69 -19.12 -1.13 25.05
N THR A 70 -19.47 -2.40 24.90
CA THR A 70 -19.94 -3.22 26.01
C THR A 70 -19.12 -4.50 25.99
N SER A 71 -18.59 -4.83 27.16
CA SER A 71 -17.95 -6.08 27.52
C SER A 71 -18.98 -7.21 27.56
N ASP A 72 -18.44 -8.42 27.59
CA ASP A 72 -19.09 -9.68 27.97
C ASP A 72 -19.88 -10.35 26.84
N ASP A 73 -19.27 -11.39 26.26
CA ASP A 73 -19.80 -12.76 26.37
C ASP A 73 -18.70 -13.76 25.96
N LEU A 74 -18.47 -14.69 26.87
CA LEU A 74 -17.56 -15.83 26.79
C LEU A 74 -18.26 -17.05 26.17
N ASP A 75 -17.43 -17.88 25.54
CA ASP A 75 -17.53 -19.32 25.32
C ASP A 75 -18.69 -19.89 24.46
N ASP A 76 -18.34 -20.67 23.42
CA ASP A 76 -18.31 -22.14 23.55
C ASP A 76 -17.93 -22.84 22.21
N ASN A 77 -17.08 -23.86 22.39
CA ASN A 77 -17.16 -25.20 21.79
C ASN A 77 -16.06 -25.72 20.84
N SER A 78 -15.14 -26.44 21.49
CA SER A 78 -14.55 -27.78 21.24
C SER A 78 -13.88 -28.20 19.93
N GLU A 79 -12.60 -28.53 20.12
CA GLU A 79 -11.88 -29.77 19.78
C GLU A 79 -12.54 -30.79 18.82
N SER A 80 -11.79 -31.11 17.76
CA SER A 80 -11.59 -32.51 17.38
C SER A 80 -10.15 -32.73 16.93
N ASP A 81 -9.54 -33.67 17.64
CA ASP A 81 -8.16 -34.14 17.54
C ASP A 81 -8.06 -35.21 16.44
N SER A 82 -7.08 -35.10 15.54
CA SER A 82 -6.62 -36.26 14.76
C SER A 82 -5.19 -36.04 14.27
N ALA A 83 -4.28 -36.71 14.99
CA ALA A 83 -2.88 -36.87 14.65
C ALA A 83 -2.71 -37.59 13.29
N ARG A 84 -1.89 -37.00 12.41
CA ARG A 84 -1.13 -37.72 11.38
C ARG A 84 0.23 -37.05 11.20
N GLU A 85 1.28 -37.79 11.57
CA GLU A 85 2.66 -37.48 11.19
C GLU A 85 2.85 -37.80 9.71
N ALA A 86 3.47 -36.87 8.97
CA ALA A 86 4.21 -37.12 7.75
C ALA A 86 5.21 -35.98 7.51
N ASP A 87 6.47 -36.35 7.66
CA ASP A 87 7.69 -35.75 7.13
C ASP A 87 7.58 -35.50 5.61
N ASP A 88 7.82 -34.28 5.13
CA ASP A 88 8.79 -34.02 4.05
C ASP A 88 9.06 -32.50 3.88
N SER A 89 10.29 -32.24 3.45
CA SER A 89 11.04 -31.00 3.35
C SER A 89 10.54 -30.06 2.25
N GLU A 90 10.23 -28.79 2.57
CA GLU A 90 10.30 -27.68 1.60
C GLU A 90 10.74 -26.37 2.29
N ASP A 91 11.94 -25.90 1.94
CA ASP A 91 12.53 -24.64 2.38
C ASP A 91 11.68 -23.43 1.92
N GLY A 92 10.79 -23.00 2.80
CA GLY A 92 10.00 -21.79 2.67
C GLY A 92 10.85 -20.54 2.85
N TYR A 93 11.07 -19.83 1.76
CA TYR A 93 11.66 -18.48 1.68
C TYR A 93 10.85 -17.48 2.53
N ASN A 94 11.21 -17.37 3.81
CA ASN A 94 10.63 -16.42 4.75
C ASN A 94 11.25 -15.04 4.49
N GLY A 95 10.54 -14.19 3.75
CA GLY A 95 10.86 -12.79 3.58
C GLY A 95 10.64 -12.03 4.89
N MET A 96 11.57 -12.17 5.82
CA MET A 96 11.65 -11.32 7.01
C MET A 96 11.93 -9.88 6.58
N SER A 97 10.90 -9.03 6.67
CA SER A 97 11.10 -7.60 6.81
C SER A 97 11.50 -7.33 8.26
N GLU A 98 12.80 -7.45 8.53
CA GLU A 98 13.40 -6.82 9.70
C GLU A 98 13.45 -5.31 9.47
N ASP A 99 12.30 -4.65 9.69
CA ASP A 99 12.18 -3.21 9.92
C ASP A 99 10.93 -2.94 10.82
N GLU A 100 10.51 -3.91 11.64
CA GLU A 100 9.54 -3.70 12.72
C GLU A 100 10.26 -3.66 14.07
N ASP A 101 10.85 -2.50 14.35
CA ASP A 101 11.17 -2.04 15.70
C ASP A 101 11.12 -0.50 15.72
N GLU A 102 9.91 0.06 15.56
CA GLU A 102 9.63 1.43 16.03
C GLU A 102 8.45 1.37 17.02
N PHE A 103 8.84 1.06 18.24
CA PHE A 103 8.08 1.13 19.48
C PHE A 103 7.28 2.45 19.60
N TYR A 104 6.03 2.33 20.04
CA TYR A 104 5.05 3.39 20.29
C TYR A 104 5.66 4.70 20.84
N ARG A 105 5.55 5.78 20.06
CA ARG A 105 5.55 7.15 20.60
C ARG A 105 4.11 7.63 20.70
N GLU A 106 3.64 7.84 21.92
CA GLU A 106 2.42 8.59 22.17
C GLU A 106 2.48 9.96 21.45
N PRO A 107 1.37 10.43 20.87
CA PRO A 107 1.33 11.75 20.25
C PRO A 107 1.44 12.84 21.31
N GLY A 108 2.68 13.34 21.49
CA GLY A 108 2.95 14.54 22.26
C GLY A 108 2.16 15.72 21.70
N ARG A 109 1.42 16.38 22.60
CA ARG A 109 0.65 17.60 22.37
C ARG A 109 1.47 18.64 21.57
N PRO A 110 0.90 19.32 20.56
CA PRO A 110 1.63 20.36 19.84
C PRO A 110 2.01 21.51 20.80
N PRO A 111 3.23 22.07 20.71
CA PRO A 111 3.66 23.14 21.59
C PRO A 111 2.77 24.37 21.39
N ALA A 112 2.24 24.91 22.49
CA ALA A 112 1.43 26.10 22.50
C ALA A 112 2.21 27.30 21.91
N LYS A 113 1.53 28.08 21.06
CA LYS A 113 2.02 29.35 20.53
C LYS A 113 2.42 30.26 21.69
N ARG A 114 3.72 30.52 21.84
CA ARG A 114 4.22 31.53 22.79
C ARG A 114 3.76 32.91 22.31
N ALA A 115 2.92 33.56 23.10
CA ALA A 115 2.46 34.92 22.85
C ALA A 115 3.65 35.89 22.85
N LYS A 116 3.63 36.83 21.89
CA LYS A 116 4.56 37.97 21.80
C LYS A 116 4.28 38.90 22.98
N LEU A 117 5.23 39.03 23.90
CA LEU A 117 5.27 40.17 24.83
C LEU A 117 6.06 41.30 24.19
N SER A 118 5.41 42.46 24.12
CA SER A 118 5.97 43.74 23.69
C SER A 118 6.51 44.55 24.87
N ALA A 119 7.47 45.44 24.56
CA ALA A 119 8.08 46.51 25.37
C ALA A 119 9.20 46.04 26.34
N ALA A 120 10.31 46.78 26.56
CA ALA A 120 10.65 48.16 26.27
C ALA A 120 12.17 48.35 26.02
N SER A 121 12.48 49.53 25.48
CA SER A 121 13.76 50.16 25.13
C SER A 121 14.94 50.04 26.10
N THR A 122 16.15 49.85 25.56
CA THR A 122 17.34 50.67 25.92
C THR A 122 18.34 50.68 24.75
N SER A 123 18.81 51.86 24.41
CA SER A 123 19.71 52.25 23.32
C SER A 123 21.15 51.75 23.46
N ARG A 124 21.76 51.28 22.36
CA ARG A 124 23.18 51.54 22.02
C ARG A 124 23.48 51.30 20.53
N ALA A 125 24.43 52.09 20.04
CA ALA A 125 24.75 52.43 18.64
C ALA A 125 25.24 51.27 17.74
N PRO A 126 25.22 51.45 16.40
CA PRO A 126 25.39 50.36 15.43
C PRO A 126 26.87 50.16 15.08
N THR A 127 27.35 48.92 15.16
CA THR A 127 28.56 48.49 14.43
C THR A 127 28.13 47.66 13.24
N ASP A 128 28.27 48.29 12.08
CA ASP A 128 28.03 47.77 10.74
C ASP A 128 29.04 46.68 10.40
N ASN A 129 28.55 45.45 10.21
CA ASN A 129 29.11 44.43 9.33
C ASN A 129 28.24 43.18 9.35
N SER A 130 27.06 43.30 8.73
CA SER A 130 26.25 42.14 8.35
C SER A 130 26.38 41.97 6.84
N THR A 131 27.37 41.20 6.42
CA THR A 131 27.34 40.57 5.08
C THR A 131 26.19 39.56 5.08
N THR A 132 24.98 40.06 4.83
CA THR A 132 23.82 39.23 4.54
C THR A 132 24.14 38.47 3.25
N LYS A 133 24.53 37.20 3.40
CA LYS A 133 24.56 36.26 2.30
C LYS A 133 23.15 36.27 1.70
N LYS A 134 22.99 36.90 0.54
CA LYS A 134 21.76 36.83 -0.27
C LYS A 134 21.39 35.36 -0.39
N GLY A 135 20.42 34.91 0.42
CA GLY A 135 19.81 33.61 0.25
C GLY A 135 19.30 33.57 -1.18
N ARG A 136 19.68 32.52 -1.93
CA ARG A 136 19.14 32.25 -3.26
C ARG A 136 17.64 32.55 -3.22
N SER A 137 17.22 33.57 -3.97
CA SER A 137 15.81 33.82 -4.24
C SER A 137 15.20 32.48 -4.62
N ARG A 138 14.30 31.94 -3.79
CA ARG A 138 13.57 30.72 -4.13
C ARG A 138 12.76 31.08 -5.37
N MET A 139 13.18 30.57 -6.52
CA MET A 139 12.40 30.68 -7.75
C MET A 139 10.99 30.18 -7.42
N SER A 140 10.03 31.10 -7.49
CA SER A 140 8.64 30.82 -7.12
C SER A 140 7.99 30.08 -8.28
N LEU A 141 7.61 28.82 -8.09
CA LEU A 141 6.85 28.02 -9.05
C LEU A 141 5.35 28.37 -9.07
N SER A 142 4.97 29.54 -8.53
CA SER A 142 3.58 30.01 -8.46
C SER A 142 2.93 30.18 -9.84
N LEU A 143 3.71 30.37 -10.89
CA LEU A 143 3.22 30.49 -12.28
C LEU A 143 3.02 29.14 -12.98
N LEU A 144 3.46 28.03 -12.39
CA LEU A 144 3.37 26.70 -13.02
C LEU A 144 1.92 26.28 -13.33
N PRO A 145 0.92 26.54 -12.46
CA PRO A 145 -0.49 26.27 -12.77
C PRO A 145 -1.09 27.19 -13.85
N THR A 146 -0.42 28.29 -14.19
CA THR A 146 -0.90 29.26 -15.21
C THR A 146 -0.34 28.99 -16.60
N MET A 147 0.52 27.97 -16.75
CA MET A 147 1.08 27.59 -18.05
C MET A 147 0.03 26.92 -18.94
N PRO A 148 0.20 26.98 -20.29
CA PRO A 148 -0.59 26.17 -21.21
C PRO A 148 -0.49 24.68 -20.86
N LEU A 149 -1.61 23.95 -21.05
CA LEU A 149 -1.71 22.54 -20.68
C LEU A 149 -0.66 21.66 -21.35
N ASP A 150 -0.29 21.94 -22.60
CA ASP A 150 0.71 21.15 -23.33
C ASP A 150 2.09 21.20 -22.66
N VAL A 151 2.54 22.40 -22.26
CA VAL A 151 3.80 22.59 -21.53
C VAL A 151 3.72 21.94 -20.16
N LEU A 152 2.58 22.06 -19.49
CA LEU A 152 2.37 21.44 -18.20
C LEU A 152 2.42 19.91 -18.30
N PHE A 153 1.78 19.32 -19.31
CA PHE A 153 1.80 17.87 -19.54
C PHE A 153 3.18 17.37 -19.94
N GLU A 154 3.97 18.14 -20.70
CA GLU A 154 5.36 17.79 -20.99
C GLU A 154 6.18 17.71 -19.69
N ILE A 155 6.08 18.72 -18.83
CA ILE A 155 6.78 18.73 -17.54
C ILE A 155 6.32 17.58 -16.64
N LEU A 156 5.01 17.38 -16.51
CA LEU A 156 4.44 16.33 -15.67
C LEU A 156 4.72 14.93 -16.24
N GLY A 157 4.86 14.79 -17.56
CA GLY A 157 5.20 13.54 -18.25
C GLY A 157 6.58 13.00 -17.90
N GLN A 158 7.50 13.86 -17.44
CA GLN A 158 8.82 13.46 -16.98
C GLN A 158 8.85 12.94 -15.53
N LEU A 159 7.72 13.00 -14.81
CA LEU A 159 7.65 12.67 -13.40
C LEU A 159 7.34 11.20 -13.15
N THR A 160 7.74 10.69 -11.98
CA THR A 160 7.37 9.35 -11.57
C THR A 160 5.89 9.29 -11.17
N PRO A 161 5.23 8.12 -11.23
CA PRO A 161 3.85 7.97 -10.76
C PRO A 161 3.65 8.45 -9.32
N LYS A 162 4.66 8.25 -8.45
CA LYS A 162 4.62 8.69 -7.06
C LYS A 162 4.62 10.22 -6.95
N ASP A 163 5.40 10.91 -7.77
CA ASP A 163 5.44 12.36 -7.78
C ASP A 163 4.11 12.94 -8.30
N LEU A 164 3.54 12.35 -9.35
CA LEU A 164 2.22 12.72 -9.87
C LEU A 164 1.12 12.58 -8.81
N ILE A 165 1.12 11.49 -8.04
CA ILE A 165 0.18 11.29 -6.92
C ILE A 165 0.37 12.37 -5.85
N ASN A 166 1.60 12.74 -5.53
CA ASN A 166 1.86 13.77 -4.53
C ASN A 166 1.42 15.15 -5.04
N ILE A 167 1.71 15.48 -6.30
CA ILE A 167 1.30 16.74 -6.93
C ILE A 167 -0.22 16.87 -6.95
N SER A 168 -0.94 15.81 -7.36
CA SER A 168 -2.40 15.82 -7.39
C SER A 168 -3.03 16.04 -6.01
N ARG A 169 -2.33 15.70 -4.91
CA ARG A 169 -2.78 15.92 -3.53
C ARG A 169 -2.45 17.31 -2.97
N THR A 170 -1.57 18.07 -3.61
CA THR A 170 -1.09 19.37 -3.09
C THR A 170 -1.89 20.57 -3.56
N ASN A 171 -2.52 20.50 -4.74
CA ASN A 171 -3.26 21.62 -5.33
C ASN A 171 -4.48 21.12 -6.10
N LYS A 172 -5.65 21.73 -5.85
CA LYS A 172 -6.90 21.41 -6.52
C LYS A 172 -6.82 21.54 -8.04
N LEU A 173 -6.13 22.55 -8.57
CA LEU A 173 -5.96 22.71 -10.02
C LEU A 173 -5.14 21.56 -10.62
N PHE A 174 -4.06 21.13 -9.96
CA PHE A 174 -3.30 19.96 -10.41
C PHE A 174 -4.09 18.67 -10.28
N HIS A 175 -4.89 18.53 -9.21
CA HIS A 175 -5.81 17.43 -9.08
C HIS A 175 -6.74 17.34 -10.30
N ASP A 176 -7.49 18.40 -10.56
CA ASP A 176 -8.51 18.40 -11.62
C ASP A 176 -7.87 18.23 -13.00
N THR A 177 -6.69 18.81 -13.22
CA THR A 177 -5.91 18.66 -14.45
C THR A 177 -5.40 17.24 -14.66
N LEU A 178 -4.81 16.62 -13.63
CA LEU A 178 -4.24 15.26 -13.72
C LEU A 178 -5.31 14.17 -13.79
N TYR A 179 -6.52 14.42 -13.31
CA TYR A 179 -7.65 13.48 -13.41
C TYR A 179 -8.51 13.72 -14.65
N SER A 180 -8.22 14.75 -15.44
CA SER A 180 -8.86 14.99 -16.72
C SER A 180 -8.47 13.92 -17.75
N ARG A 181 -9.29 13.76 -18.79
CA ARG A 181 -9.00 12.84 -19.90
C ARG A 181 -7.70 13.21 -20.65
N GLY A 182 -7.33 14.48 -20.68
CA GLY A 182 -6.12 14.96 -21.36
C GLY A 182 -4.82 14.45 -20.72
N ALA A 183 -4.82 14.24 -19.40
CA ALA A 183 -3.66 13.75 -18.67
C ALA A 183 -3.48 12.23 -18.76
N ARG A 184 -4.35 11.49 -19.45
CA ARG A 184 -4.25 10.01 -19.55
C ARG A 184 -2.88 9.56 -20.03
N MET A 185 -2.35 10.20 -21.07
CA MET A 185 -1.04 9.85 -21.63
C MET A 185 0.09 10.09 -20.64
N VAL A 186 0.02 11.16 -19.84
CA VAL A 186 0.99 11.45 -18.76
C VAL A 186 1.07 10.27 -17.78
N TRP A 187 -0.07 9.78 -17.30
CA TRP A 187 -0.10 8.63 -16.39
C TRP A 187 0.37 7.33 -17.04
N LYS A 188 -0.05 7.07 -18.29
CA LYS A 188 0.34 5.88 -19.03
C LYS A 188 1.86 5.83 -19.24
N GLU A 189 2.46 6.95 -19.59
CA GLU A 189 3.90 7.08 -19.77
C GLU A 189 4.66 6.94 -18.46
N ALA A 190 4.19 7.60 -17.39
CA ALA A 190 4.80 7.47 -16.06
C ALA A 190 4.77 6.02 -15.56
N LEU A 191 3.66 5.31 -15.75
CA LEU A 191 3.53 3.89 -15.41
C LEU A 191 4.47 3.02 -16.26
N ARG A 192 4.52 3.26 -17.57
CA ARG A 192 5.41 2.55 -18.50
C ARG A 192 6.88 2.75 -18.16
N GLY A 193 7.28 3.96 -17.77
CA GLY A 193 8.64 4.29 -17.35
C GLY A 193 9.08 3.52 -16.09
N GLN A 194 8.14 3.09 -15.25
CA GLN A 194 8.42 2.21 -14.10
C GLN A 194 8.30 0.71 -14.44
N GLY A 195 8.05 0.38 -15.71
CA GLY A 195 7.81 -0.99 -16.16
C GLY A 195 6.53 -1.61 -15.58
N ALA A 196 5.54 -0.79 -15.20
CA ALA A 196 4.27 -1.26 -14.66
C ALA A 196 3.44 -2.01 -15.72
N PRO A 197 2.60 -2.98 -15.32
CA PRO A 197 1.70 -3.65 -16.24
C PRO A 197 0.68 -2.65 -16.81
N GLY A 198 0.11 -2.98 -17.97
CA GLY A 198 -0.94 -2.18 -18.59
C GLY A 198 -2.15 -2.03 -17.66
N CYS A 199 -2.89 -0.93 -17.82
CA CYS A 199 -4.08 -0.67 -17.03
C CYS A 199 -5.20 -1.66 -17.37
N PRO A 200 -5.72 -2.42 -16.38
CA PRO A 200 -6.91 -3.25 -16.56
C PRO A 200 -8.12 -2.43 -17.01
N HIS A 201 -9.08 -3.08 -17.67
CA HIS A 201 -10.27 -2.38 -18.19
C HIS A 201 -11.22 -1.87 -17.10
N ASP A 202 -11.18 -2.44 -15.90
CA ASP A 202 -11.95 -2.00 -14.74
C ASP A 202 -11.36 -0.75 -14.05
N LEU A 203 -10.15 -0.34 -14.42
CA LEU A 203 -9.42 0.77 -13.81
C LEU A 203 -9.09 1.88 -14.82
N ILE A 204 -8.80 3.05 -14.27
CA ILE A 204 -8.16 4.15 -14.99
C ILE A 204 -6.70 4.28 -14.52
N GLU A 205 -5.85 4.85 -15.37
CA GLU A 205 -4.41 4.94 -15.14
C GLU A 205 -4.01 5.63 -13.81
N PRO A 206 -4.62 6.77 -13.41
CA PRO A 206 -4.34 7.38 -12.10
C PRO A 206 -4.70 6.45 -10.94
N ARG A 207 -5.78 5.67 -11.09
CA ARG A 207 -6.25 4.75 -10.06
C ARG A 207 -5.28 3.58 -9.89
N LEU A 208 -4.79 3.03 -11.01
CA LEU A 208 -3.74 2.01 -10.99
C LEU A 208 -2.45 2.56 -10.38
N ALA A 209 -2.06 3.79 -10.72
CA ALA A 209 -0.87 4.42 -10.13
C ALA A 209 -0.99 4.54 -8.60
N ILE A 210 -2.15 4.96 -8.07
CA ILE A 210 -2.38 5.00 -6.62
C ILE A 210 -2.28 3.61 -6.00
N LEU A 211 -2.86 2.61 -6.66
CA LEU A 211 -2.85 1.24 -6.18
C LEU A 211 -1.41 0.70 -6.10
N LEU A 212 -0.57 0.94 -7.11
CA LEU A 212 0.81 0.44 -7.17
C LEU A 212 1.82 1.29 -6.39
N PHE A 213 1.71 2.61 -6.39
CA PHE A 213 2.76 3.51 -5.86
C PHE A 213 2.32 4.33 -4.65
N GLY A 214 1.03 4.33 -4.31
CA GLY A 214 0.51 4.98 -3.13
C GLY A 214 0.96 4.29 -1.83
N THR A 215 0.90 5.01 -0.72
CA THR A 215 1.29 4.51 0.62
C THR A 215 0.28 4.90 1.70
N THR A 216 -0.91 5.34 1.31
CA THR A 216 -1.96 5.79 2.24
C THR A 216 -3.17 4.87 2.15
N CYS A 217 -3.83 4.62 3.29
CA CYS A 217 -5.14 3.99 3.31
C CYS A 217 -6.11 4.81 2.46
N GLU A 218 -6.80 4.15 1.53
CA GLU A 218 -7.76 4.82 0.65
C GLU A 218 -9.10 5.09 1.33
N GLU A 219 -9.36 4.44 2.46
CA GLU A 219 -10.58 4.63 3.25
C GLU A 219 -10.46 5.79 4.24
N CYS A 220 -9.37 5.82 5.03
CA CYS A 220 -9.20 6.78 6.13
C CYS A 220 -7.99 7.71 5.98
N GLY A 221 -7.19 7.58 4.93
CA GLY A 221 -6.00 8.40 4.70
C GLY A 221 -4.78 8.06 5.58
N HIS A 222 -4.87 7.06 6.46
CA HIS A 222 -3.75 6.66 7.32
C HIS A 222 -2.47 6.37 6.52
N PRO A 223 -1.31 6.94 6.89
CA PRO A 223 -0.07 6.79 6.12
C PRO A 223 0.57 5.39 6.27
N ASN A 224 1.65 5.14 5.53
CA ASN A 224 2.51 3.95 5.59
C ASN A 224 1.80 2.60 5.42
N VAL A 225 0.73 2.57 4.64
CA VAL A 225 0.05 1.32 4.26
C VAL A 225 0.67 0.79 2.98
N HIS A 226 1.54 -0.21 3.06
CA HIS A 226 2.27 -0.76 1.91
C HIS A 226 1.61 -1.98 1.26
N LYS A 227 0.83 -2.75 2.02
CA LYS A 227 0.11 -3.93 1.51
C LYS A 227 -1.10 -3.51 0.67
N VAL A 228 -1.25 -4.12 -0.50
CA VAL A 228 -2.37 -3.92 -1.43
C VAL A 228 -3.18 -5.21 -1.49
N ASP A 229 -4.50 -5.08 -1.54
CA ASP A 229 -5.39 -6.18 -1.88
C ASP A 229 -5.83 -6.01 -3.34
N PHE A 230 -5.22 -6.76 -4.26
CA PHE A 230 -5.51 -6.69 -5.68
C PHE A 230 -6.83 -7.37 -6.05
N ASP A 231 -7.32 -8.29 -5.22
CA ASP A 231 -8.62 -8.96 -5.40
C ASP A 231 -9.78 -8.01 -5.02
N LEU A 232 -9.51 -6.98 -4.21
CA LEU A 232 -10.44 -5.89 -3.90
C LEU A 232 -10.10 -4.55 -4.57
N ARG A 233 -9.02 -4.49 -5.36
CA ARG A 233 -8.48 -3.26 -5.96
C ARG A 233 -8.27 -2.13 -4.94
N ARG A 234 -7.78 -2.45 -3.74
CA ARG A 234 -7.77 -1.48 -2.63
C ARG A 234 -6.54 -1.58 -1.73
N ARG A 235 -6.12 -0.43 -1.21
CA ARG A 235 -5.12 -0.29 -0.15
C ARG A 235 -5.82 0.19 1.13
N ALA A 236 -5.85 -0.65 2.15
CA ALA A 236 -6.52 -0.35 3.42
C ALA A 236 -5.63 -0.73 4.62
N CYS A 237 -5.62 0.12 5.65
CA CYS A 237 -4.96 -0.17 6.92
C CYS A 237 -5.69 -1.30 7.67
N VAL A 238 -5.04 -1.86 8.69
CA VAL A 238 -5.55 -3.00 9.47
C VAL A 238 -6.90 -2.67 10.11
N SER A 239 -7.06 -1.48 10.72
CA SER A 239 -8.33 -1.09 11.35
C SER A 239 -9.49 -0.98 10.36
N CYS A 240 -9.25 -0.41 9.17
CA CYS A 240 -10.26 -0.39 8.10
C CYS A 240 -10.59 -1.79 7.61
N LYS A 241 -9.60 -2.68 7.46
CA LYS A 241 -9.87 -4.08 7.10
C LYS A 241 -10.73 -4.79 8.14
N GLN A 242 -10.42 -4.66 9.43
CA GLN A 242 -11.17 -5.31 10.51
C GLN A 242 -12.63 -4.81 10.61
N SER A 243 -12.85 -3.51 10.37
CA SER A 243 -14.17 -2.90 10.44
C SER A 243 -15.01 -3.14 9.19
N LYS A 244 -14.40 -3.12 7.99
CA LYS A 244 -15.13 -3.13 6.72
C LYS A 244 -15.14 -4.48 6.00
N LEU A 245 -14.21 -5.40 6.27
CA LEU A 245 -14.25 -6.74 5.70
C LEU A 245 -15.19 -7.64 6.49
N LEU A 246 -16.11 -8.26 5.77
CA LEU A 246 -17.12 -9.15 6.32
C LEU A 246 -16.97 -10.53 5.69
N GLY A 247 -16.82 -11.56 6.53
CA GLY A 247 -17.00 -12.94 6.12
C GLY A 247 -18.48 -13.30 5.99
N ARG A 248 -18.78 -14.43 5.35
CA ARG A 248 -20.15 -14.82 4.99
C ARG A 248 -21.16 -14.75 6.14
N ALA A 249 -20.81 -15.27 7.33
CA ALA A 249 -21.69 -15.23 8.50
C ALA A 249 -22.04 -13.80 8.94
N ARG A 250 -21.07 -12.87 8.90
CA ARG A 250 -21.31 -11.46 9.21
C ARG A 250 -22.14 -10.77 8.12
N VAL A 251 -21.94 -11.14 6.86
CA VAL A 251 -22.78 -10.65 5.77
C VAL A 251 -24.24 -11.03 6.02
N THR A 252 -24.54 -12.31 6.28
CA THR A 252 -25.91 -12.75 6.58
C THR A 252 -26.52 -12.01 7.78
N LYS A 253 -25.73 -11.72 8.82
CA LYS A 253 -26.18 -10.97 9.99
C LYS A 253 -26.50 -9.50 9.70
N TYR A 254 -25.60 -8.79 9.02
CA TYR A 254 -25.74 -7.34 8.78
C TYR A 254 -26.56 -7.00 7.53
N PHE A 255 -26.66 -7.95 6.60
CA PHE A 255 -27.31 -7.81 5.30
C PHE A 255 -28.19 -9.03 5.02
N PRO A 256 -29.29 -9.23 5.77
CA PRO A 256 -30.11 -10.45 5.68
C PRO A 256 -30.78 -10.66 4.31
N ASN A 257 -30.95 -9.59 3.52
CA ASN A 257 -31.51 -9.65 2.16
C ASN A 257 -30.44 -9.78 1.06
N CYS A 258 -29.20 -10.09 1.44
CA CYS A 258 -28.10 -10.31 0.49
C CYS A 258 -27.98 -11.81 0.19
N ASP A 259 -28.59 -12.22 -0.92
CA ASP A 259 -28.57 -13.60 -1.38
C ASP A 259 -27.19 -14.01 -1.95
N GLY A 260 -26.95 -15.31 -2.11
CA GLY A 260 -25.70 -15.86 -2.68
C GLY A 260 -25.35 -15.26 -4.04
N ASP A 261 -26.32 -15.22 -4.95
CA ASP A 261 -26.16 -14.65 -6.30
C ASP A 261 -25.75 -13.18 -6.30
N MET A 262 -26.11 -12.40 -5.25
CA MET A 262 -25.67 -11.01 -5.14
C MET A 262 -24.20 -10.92 -4.74
N LEU A 263 -23.73 -11.83 -3.88
CA LEU A 263 -22.34 -11.84 -3.41
C LEU A 263 -21.36 -12.26 -4.50
N ASP A 264 -21.80 -13.04 -5.49
CA ASP A 264 -20.98 -13.39 -6.66
C ASP A 264 -20.71 -12.18 -7.58
N LEU A 265 -21.48 -11.09 -7.43
CA LEU A 265 -21.32 -9.82 -8.15
C LEU A 265 -20.46 -8.80 -7.37
N VAL A 266 -19.92 -9.21 -6.23
CA VAL A 266 -19.08 -8.39 -5.36
C VAL A 266 -17.67 -8.99 -5.34
N PRO A 267 -16.62 -8.20 -5.64
CA PRO A 267 -15.25 -8.66 -5.47
C PRO A 267 -14.99 -9.10 -4.03
N TYR A 268 -14.24 -10.18 -3.88
CA TYR A 268 -13.86 -10.71 -2.58
C TYR A 268 -12.39 -11.08 -2.54
N THR A 269 -11.83 -11.07 -1.33
CA THR A 269 -10.48 -11.54 -1.00
C THR A 269 -10.57 -12.77 -0.12
N ASN A 270 -9.49 -13.54 -0.06
CA ASN A 270 -9.33 -14.63 0.91
C ASN A 270 -8.44 -14.24 2.10
N VAL A 271 -8.06 -12.96 2.21
CA VAL A 271 -7.25 -12.46 3.33
C VAL A 271 -8.14 -11.68 4.30
N GLY A 272 -8.41 -12.27 5.46
CA GLY A 272 -9.25 -11.65 6.48
C GLY A 272 -8.59 -10.44 7.15
N GLY A 273 -9.41 -9.55 7.72
CA GLY A 273 -8.92 -8.34 8.41
C GLY A 273 -8.04 -8.59 9.64
N TYR A 274 -8.14 -9.79 10.22
CA TYR A 274 -7.34 -10.24 11.37
C TYR A 274 -6.19 -11.18 11.00
N ALA A 275 -6.11 -11.60 9.73
CA ALA A 275 -5.19 -12.66 9.31
C ALA A 275 -3.74 -12.19 9.11
N GLN A 276 -3.39 -10.94 9.46
CA GLN A 276 -2.07 -10.32 9.26
C GLN A 276 -1.48 -10.42 7.82
N GLY A 277 -2.29 -10.83 6.83
CA GLY A 277 -1.85 -11.06 5.45
C GLY A 277 -1.90 -12.53 5.02
N HIS A 278 -2.20 -13.47 5.91
CA HIS A 278 -2.39 -14.87 5.57
C HIS A 278 -3.74 -15.11 4.89
N SER A 279 -3.71 -15.91 3.82
CA SER A 279 -4.93 -16.38 3.16
C SER A 279 -5.64 -17.41 4.04
N SER A 280 -6.97 -17.40 4.05
CA SER A 280 -7.82 -18.42 4.64
C SER A 280 -8.66 -19.11 3.56
N ASN A 281 -9.40 -20.14 3.96
CA ASN A 281 -10.40 -20.79 3.10
C ASN A 281 -11.74 -20.01 3.07
N GLN A 282 -11.82 -18.85 3.71
CA GLN A 282 -13.01 -18.02 3.75
C GLN A 282 -12.92 -16.88 2.74
N CYS A 283 -14.08 -16.49 2.20
CA CYS A 283 -14.23 -15.30 1.40
C CYS A 283 -14.61 -14.10 2.28
N PHE A 284 -14.00 -12.95 1.99
CA PHE A 284 -14.30 -11.68 2.65
C PHE A 284 -14.66 -10.63 1.62
N TRP A 285 -15.77 -9.95 1.87
CA TRP A 285 -16.29 -8.88 1.03
C TRP A 285 -16.16 -7.53 1.73
N TRP A 286 -16.02 -6.48 0.94
CA TRP A 286 -16.02 -5.12 1.46
C TRP A 286 -17.44 -4.63 1.66
N SER A 287 -17.77 -4.21 2.89
CA SER A 287 -19.13 -3.82 3.29
C SER A 287 -19.79 -2.76 2.39
N THR A 288 -19.04 -1.75 1.92
CA THR A 288 -19.64 -0.72 1.05
C THR A 288 -20.01 -1.26 -0.33
N GLU A 289 -19.22 -2.17 -0.89
CA GLU A 289 -19.54 -2.80 -2.18
C GLU A 289 -20.76 -3.74 -2.07
N ILE A 290 -20.93 -4.41 -0.93
CA ILE A 290 -22.15 -5.19 -0.65
C ILE A 290 -23.36 -4.25 -0.66
N GLN A 291 -23.28 -3.14 0.07
CA GLN A 291 -24.37 -2.17 0.17
C GLN A 291 -24.74 -1.58 -1.19
N GLU A 292 -23.74 -1.21 -2.00
CA GLU A 292 -23.95 -0.67 -3.37
C GLU A 292 -24.68 -1.68 -4.27
N VAL A 293 -24.25 -2.95 -4.27
CA VAL A 293 -24.90 -4.00 -5.07
C VAL A 293 -26.32 -4.25 -4.56
N MET A 294 -26.53 -4.35 -3.25
CA MET A 294 -27.85 -4.54 -2.68
C MET A 294 -28.83 -3.41 -3.02
N GLN A 295 -28.39 -2.15 -2.92
CA GLN A 295 -29.22 -0.99 -3.27
C GLN A 295 -29.62 -1.00 -4.75
N ALA A 296 -28.68 -1.34 -5.65
CA ALA A 296 -28.97 -1.47 -7.07
C ALA A 296 -30.00 -2.59 -7.35
N PHE A 297 -29.86 -3.73 -6.67
CA PHE A 297 -30.80 -4.84 -6.77
C PHE A 297 -32.20 -4.49 -6.23
N ALA A 298 -32.27 -3.84 -5.07
CA ALA A 298 -33.53 -3.39 -4.48
C ALA A 298 -34.26 -2.41 -5.43
N THR A 299 -33.53 -1.43 -5.97
CA THR A 299 -34.05 -0.47 -6.94
C THR A 299 -34.61 -1.18 -8.19
N ALA A 300 -33.87 -2.15 -8.72
CA ALA A 300 -34.31 -2.91 -9.89
C ALA A 300 -35.54 -3.79 -9.62
N LYS A 301 -35.59 -4.44 -8.45
CA LYS A 301 -36.77 -5.22 -8.01
C LYS A 301 -38.00 -4.31 -7.86
N ASP A 302 -37.83 -3.10 -7.32
CA ASP A 302 -38.91 -2.11 -7.20
C ASP A 302 -39.40 -1.61 -8.56
N LYS A 303 -38.50 -1.33 -9.51
CA LYS A 303 -38.90 -0.97 -10.89
C LYS A 303 -39.71 -2.08 -11.55
N LYS A 304 -39.31 -3.35 -11.36
CA LYS A 304 -40.05 -4.51 -11.85
C LYS A 304 -41.43 -4.62 -11.21
N ARG A 305 -41.53 -4.41 -9.88
CA ARG A 305 -42.81 -4.39 -9.15
C ARG A 305 -43.74 -3.28 -9.64
N ARG A 306 -43.19 -2.12 -10.01
CA ARG A 306 -43.94 -0.98 -10.56
C ARG A 306 -44.31 -1.14 -12.05
N GLY A 307 -43.96 -2.27 -12.67
CA GLY A 307 -44.29 -2.55 -14.07
C GLY A 307 -43.55 -1.65 -15.07
N ILE A 308 -42.40 -1.08 -14.70
CA ILE A 308 -41.64 -0.20 -15.59
C ILE A 308 -41.08 -1.04 -16.77
N PRO A 309 -41.43 -0.71 -18.02
CA PRO A 309 -40.90 -1.42 -19.19
C PRO A 309 -39.37 -1.40 -19.20
N GLY A 310 -38.75 -2.54 -19.51
CA GLY A 310 -37.29 -2.65 -19.57
C GLY A 310 -36.57 -2.85 -18.22
N ALA A 311 -37.26 -2.83 -17.07
CA ALA A 311 -36.63 -3.00 -15.75
C ALA A 311 -35.83 -4.31 -15.61
N GLN A 312 -36.32 -5.40 -16.19
CA GLN A 312 -35.61 -6.69 -16.19
C GLN A 312 -34.33 -6.64 -17.05
N LYS A 313 -34.40 -5.98 -18.21
CA LYS A 313 -33.25 -5.79 -19.10
C LYS A 313 -32.16 -4.94 -18.44
N GLU A 314 -32.56 -3.87 -17.74
CA GLU A 314 -31.63 -3.06 -16.94
C GLU A 314 -30.94 -3.86 -15.84
N LEU A 315 -31.69 -4.70 -15.12
CA LEU A 315 -31.13 -5.57 -14.07
C LEU A 315 -30.12 -6.56 -14.65
N ASN A 316 -30.46 -7.23 -15.75
CA ASN A 316 -29.56 -8.18 -16.40
C ASN A 316 -28.30 -7.49 -16.93
N ALA A 317 -28.42 -6.29 -17.50
CA ALA A 317 -27.28 -5.47 -17.92
C ALA A 317 -26.38 -5.08 -16.73
N PHE A 318 -26.98 -4.72 -15.58
CA PHE A 318 -26.23 -4.43 -14.35
C PHE A 318 -25.47 -5.67 -13.85
N LYS A 319 -26.14 -6.83 -13.75
CA LYS A 319 -25.51 -8.10 -13.36
C LYS A 319 -24.34 -8.44 -14.28
N LYS A 320 -24.55 -8.39 -15.60
CA LYS A 320 -23.53 -8.64 -16.62
C LYS A 320 -22.34 -7.71 -16.46
N LYS A 321 -22.57 -6.41 -16.24
CA LYS A 321 -21.51 -5.42 -16.02
C LYS A 321 -20.71 -5.70 -14.74
N ARG A 322 -21.40 -6.05 -13.63
CA ARG A 322 -20.74 -6.38 -12.36
C ARG A 322 -19.93 -7.66 -12.46
N LEU A 323 -20.49 -8.70 -13.07
CA LEU A 323 -19.81 -9.98 -13.30
C LEU A 323 -18.57 -9.79 -14.17
N ALA A 324 -18.67 -9.02 -15.26
CA ALA A 324 -17.52 -8.70 -16.10
C ALA A 324 -16.40 -8.00 -15.31
N ARG A 325 -16.76 -7.08 -14.41
CA ARG A 325 -15.78 -6.44 -13.50
C ARG A 325 -15.12 -7.44 -12.56
N VAL A 326 -15.90 -8.32 -11.92
CA VAL A 326 -15.34 -9.35 -11.01
C VAL A 326 -14.38 -10.27 -11.76
N ASN A 327 -14.77 -10.73 -12.95
CA ASN A 327 -13.94 -11.56 -13.82
C ASN A 327 -12.62 -10.86 -14.22
N GLU A 328 -12.69 -9.58 -14.58
CA GLU A 328 -11.51 -8.78 -14.94
C GLU A 328 -10.56 -8.62 -13.74
N ILE A 329 -11.10 -8.34 -12.55
CA ILE A 329 -10.31 -8.25 -11.32
C ILE A 329 -9.58 -9.57 -11.08
N ASP A 330 -10.29 -10.70 -11.16
CA ASP A 330 -9.70 -12.02 -10.93
C ASP A 330 -8.62 -12.37 -11.94
N ALA A 331 -8.87 -12.09 -13.22
CA ALA A 331 -7.95 -12.38 -14.31
C ALA A 331 -6.62 -11.60 -14.17
N THR A 332 -6.67 -10.40 -13.59
CA THR A 332 -5.52 -9.48 -13.55
C THR A 332 -4.90 -9.35 -12.16
N ALA A 333 -5.57 -9.76 -11.09
CA ALA A 333 -5.06 -9.60 -9.73
C ALA A 333 -3.72 -10.34 -9.52
N GLU A 334 -3.56 -11.54 -10.08
CA GLU A 334 -2.33 -12.32 -9.94
C GLU A 334 -1.14 -11.65 -10.65
N SER A 335 -1.35 -11.14 -11.87
CA SER A 335 -0.28 -10.50 -12.63
C SER A 335 0.17 -9.19 -11.99
N LEU A 336 -0.77 -8.42 -11.45
CA LEU A 336 -0.50 -7.20 -10.69
C LEU A 336 0.25 -7.48 -9.39
N ASP A 337 -0.21 -8.46 -8.60
CA ASP A 337 0.45 -8.86 -7.35
C ASP A 337 1.87 -9.38 -7.60
N ALA A 338 2.04 -10.24 -8.62
CA ALA A 338 3.34 -10.76 -8.99
C ALA A 338 4.30 -9.65 -9.45
N TRP A 339 3.80 -8.68 -10.23
CA TRP A 339 4.58 -7.51 -10.60
C TRP A 339 4.96 -6.67 -9.38
N PHE A 340 4.01 -6.39 -8.50
CA PHE A 340 4.21 -5.58 -7.31
C PHE A 340 5.28 -6.18 -6.38
N LYS A 341 5.23 -7.51 -6.17
CA LYS A 341 6.24 -8.27 -5.43
C LYS A 341 7.62 -8.20 -6.10
N ARG A 342 7.70 -8.38 -7.42
CA ARG A 342 8.96 -8.28 -8.17
C ARG A 342 9.56 -6.88 -8.10
N ALA A 343 8.74 -5.84 -8.21
CA ALA A 343 9.18 -4.45 -8.12
C ALA A 343 9.72 -4.15 -6.71
N ALA A 344 9.03 -4.57 -5.65
CA ALA A 344 9.49 -4.44 -4.28
C ALA A 344 10.82 -5.18 -4.04
N LEU A 345 10.96 -6.41 -4.56
CA LEU A 345 12.19 -7.18 -4.46
C LEU A 345 13.36 -6.51 -5.19
N ARG A 346 13.12 -5.96 -6.39
CA ARG A 346 14.13 -5.21 -7.14
C ARG A 346 14.61 -4.01 -6.34
N GLN A 347 13.68 -3.20 -5.84
CA GLN A 347 14.01 -2.03 -5.03
C GLN A 347 14.77 -2.43 -3.75
N TYR A 348 14.40 -3.55 -3.11
CA TYR A 348 15.14 -4.08 -1.96
C TYR A 348 16.59 -4.44 -2.33
N LYS A 349 16.81 -5.13 -3.45
CA LYS A 349 18.15 -5.51 -3.94
C LYS A 349 18.99 -4.27 -4.26
N GLU A 350 18.47 -3.33 -5.03
CA GLU A 350 19.15 -2.06 -5.36
C GLU A 350 19.52 -1.28 -4.09
N ASN A 351 18.60 -1.21 -3.11
CA ASN A 351 18.87 -0.57 -1.83
C ASN A 351 19.95 -1.29 -1.02
N LYS A 352 19.98 -2.63 -1.07
CA LYS A 352 20.99 -3.44 -0.39
C LYS A 352 22.36 -3.24 -1.02
N GLU A 353 22.44 -3.28 -2.35
CA GLU A 353 23.65 -3.02 -3.14
C GLU A 353 24.19 -1.61 -2.85
N ALA A 354 23.33 -0.58 -2.90
CA ALA A 354 23.74 0.79 -2.59
C ALA A 354 24.31 0.96 -1.16
N ARG A 355 23.79 0.19 -0.18
CA ARG A 355 24.34 0.17 1.21
C ARG A 355 25.71 -0.50 1.26
N VAL A 356 25.91 -1.57 0.50
CA VAL A 356 27.21 -2.27 0.39
C VAL A 356 28.23 -1.36 -0.27
N ASP A 357 27.92 -0.80 -1.44
CA ASP A 357 28.81 0.11 -2.18
C ASP A 357 29.22 1.31 -1.32
N ARG A 358 28.26 1.87 -0.57
CA ARG A 358 28.53 2.95 0.37
C ARG A 358 29.51 2.54 1.47
N LEU A 359 29.31 1.37 2.08
CA LEU A 359 30.19 0.86 3.13
C LEU A 359 31.61 0.63 2.58
N GLU A 360 31.73 0.08 1.38
CA GLU A 360 33.01 -0.15 0.72
C GLU A 360 33.73 1.17 0.41
N ALA A 361 33.02 2.16 -0.13
CA ALA A 361 33.57 3.49 -0.38
C ALA A 361 34.06 4.17 0.92
N ILE A 362 33.32 4.02 2.04
CA ILE A 362 33.74 4.51 3.35
C ILE A 362 35.00 3.80 3.83
N LYS A 363 35.06 2.47 3.71
CA LYS A 363 36.25 1.68 4.08
C LYS A 363 37.47 2.11 3.26
N ALA A 364 37.32 2.28 1.95
CA ALA A 364 38.38 2.74 1.06
C ALA A 364 38.94 4.10 1.52
N LYS A 365 38.08 5.06 1.86
CA LYS A 365 38.52 6.37 2.40
C LYS A 365 39.29 6.26 3.72
N PHE A 366 38.93 5.32 4.60
CA PHE A 366 39.71 5.08 5.81
C PHE A 366 41.06 4.39 5.52
N ILE A 367 41.12 3.51 4.53
CA ILE A 367 42.38 2.90 4.08
C ILE A 367 43.31 3.97 3.49
N GLU A 368 42.80 4.90 2.68
CA GLU A 368 43.56 6.05 2.15
C GLU A 368 44.15 6.92 3.28
N LEU A 369 43.45 7.02 4.42
CA LEU A 369 43.93 7.72 5.63
C LEU A 369 44.93 6.90 6.47
N GLY A 370 45.29 5.69 6.03
CA GLY A 370 46.28 4.82 6.69
C GLY A 370 45.71 3.84 7.72
N TYR A 371 44.38 3.64 7.78
CA TYR A 371 43.79 2.63 8.65
C TYR A 371 43.80 1.24 8.00
N SER A 372 44.11 0.21 8.78
CA SER A 372 44.06 -1.18 8.29
C SER A 372 42.62 -1.69 8.23
N GLN A 373 42.31 -2.47 7.18
CA GLN A 373 41.01 -3.10 6.93
C GLN A 373 40.45 -3.86 8.14
N LYS A 374 41.31 -4.51 8.94
CA LYS A 374 40.87 -5.30 10.11
C LYS A 374 40.10 -4.49 11.16
N TYR A 375 40.33 -3.18 11.24
CA TYR A 375 39.65 -2.32 12.21
C TYR A 375 38.31 -1.77 11.68
N LEU A 376 38.02 -1.94 10.39
CA LEU A 376 36.88 -1.31 9.73
C LEU A 376 35.61 -2.16 9.75
N GLY A 377 35.68 -3.41 10.21
CA GLY A 377 34.52 -4.29 10.36
C GLY A 377 33.44 -3.71 11.27
N CYS A 378 33.83 -2.95 12.30
CA CYS A 378 32.93 -2.31 13.26
C CYS A 378 31.98 -1.25 12.63
N LEU A 379 32.26 -0.81 11.40
CA LEU A 379 31.48 0.22 10.69
C LEU A 379 30.22 -0.33 10.02
N ALA A 380 30.12 -1.65 9.80
CA ALA A 380 29.08 -2.25 8.96
C ALA A 380 27.64 -1.95 9.43
N ARG A 381 27.41 -1.85 10.74
CA ARG A 381 26.09 -1.60 11.34
C ARG A 381 25.84 -0.13 11.70
N LYS A 382 26.75 0.79 11.37
CA LYS A 382 26.61 2.21 11.72
C LYS A 382 25.63 2.90 10.78
N LYS A 383 24.77 3.77 11.32
CA LYS A 383 23.71 4.46 10.59
C LYS A 383 24.24 5.28 9.42
N GLU A 384 25.45 5.81 9.53
CA GLU A 384 26.13 6.58 8.48
C GLU A 384 26.50 5.70 7.28
N CYS A 385 26.71 4.40 7.51
CA CYS A 385 27.10 3.40 6.52
C CYS A 385 25.90 2.66 5.91
N THR A 386 24.79 2.52 6.65
CA THR A 386 23.57 1.80 6.19
C THR A 386 22.60 2.67 5.39
N GLN A 387 23.00 3.88 5.01
CA GLN A 387 22.24 4.78 4.15
C GLN A 387 22.38 4.40 2.67
N LYS A 388 21.36 4.73 1.88
CA LYS A 388 21.30 4.42 0.44
C LYS A 388 22.02 5.45 -0.44
N ALA A 389 22.25 6.66 0.08
CA ALA A 389 22.87 7.74 -0.69
C ALA A 389 24.34 7.40 -0.98
N ALA A 390 24.82 7.68 -2.19
CA ALA A 390 26.23 7.51 -2.52
C ALA A 390 27.14 8.37 -1.63
N LEU A 391 28.37 7.92 -1.41
CA LEU A 391 29.37 8.70 -0.67
C LEU A 391 29.91 9.82 -1.56
N THR A 392 29.72 11.06 -1.13
CA THR A 392 30.32 12.25 -1.77
C THR A 392 31.31 12.90 -0.81
N ASP A 393 32.24 13.71 -1.30
CA ASP A 393 33.23 14.38 -0.44
C ASP A 393 32.59 15.23 0.66
N LYS A 394 31.47 15.90 0.34
CA LYS A 394 30.70 16.68 1.32
C LYS A 394 30.11 15.81 2.42
N ILE A 395 29.58 14.63 2.05
CA ILE A 395 29.04 13.67 3.02
C ILE A 395 30.18 13.07 3.83
N TRP A 396 31.29 12.69 3.19
CA TRP A 396 32.48 12.16 3.82
C TRP A 396 33.00 13.08 4.92
N ASN A 397 33.18 14.37 4.62
CA ASN A 397 33.63 15.37 5.60
C ASN A 397 32.70 15.51 6.81
N ARG A 398 31.40 15.21 6.65
CA ARG A 398 30.43 15.21 7.75
C ARG A 398 30.47 13.93 8.57
N ILE A 399 30.58 12.76 7.94
CA ILE A 399 30.50 11.47 8.63
C ILE A 399 31.84 11.03 9.21
N ARG A 400 32.97 11.42 8.61
CA ARG A 400 34.32 11.08 9.10
C ARG A 400 34.52 11.40 10.58
N PRO A 401 34.23 12.62 11.10
CA PRO A 401 34.45 12.92 12.52
C PRO A 401 33.59 12.06 13.46
N VAL A 402 32.48 11.51 12.97
CA VAL A 402 31.62 10.59 13.74
C VAL A 402 32.21 9.17 13.75
N LEU A 403 32.76 8.72 12.62
CA LEU A 403 33.23 7.35 12.44
C LEU A 403 34.68 7.14 12.88
N GLU A 404 35.56 8.14 12.72
CA GLU A 404 36.99 8.03 13.02
C GLU A 404 37.28 7.66 14.49
N PRO A 405 36.60 8.22 15.51
CA PRO A 405 36.79 7.81 16.90
C PRO A 405 36.50 6.31 17.13
N ILE A 406 35.48 5.78 16.45
CA ILE A 406 35.08 4.37 16.56
C ILE A 406 36.17 3.46 16.00
N VAL A 407 36.73 3.82 14.84
CA VAL A 407 37.85 3.07 14.23
C VAL A 407 39.09 3.13 15.11
N LYS A 408 39.40 4.30 15.71
CA LYS A 408 40.52 4.46 16.65
C LYS A 408 40.35 3.58 17.89
N GLN A 409 39.17 3.61 18.50
CA GLN A 409 38.86 2.78 19.66
C GLN A 409 39.05 1.29 19.34
N LYS A 410 38.53 0.82 18.20
CA LYS A 410 38.68 -0.59 17.80
C LYS A 410 40.14 -0.96 17.59
N LYS A 411 40.93 -0.08 16.97
CA LYS A 411 42.38 -0.26 16.83
C LYS A 411 43.08 -0.38 18.18
N GLU A 412 42.72 0.44 19.16
CA GLU A 412 43.30 0.40 20.51
C GLU A 412 42.93 -0.86 21.28
N GLU A 413 41.67 -1.30 21.20
CA GLU A 413 41.18 -2.54 21.82
C GLU A 413 41.94 -3.76 21.29
N ASP A 414 42.04 -3.91 19.98
CA ASP A 414 42.76 -5.03 19.34
C ASP A 414 44.25 -5.00 19.72
N MET A 415 44.86 -3.81 19.79
CA MET A 415 46.26 -3.68 20.22
C MET A 415 46.44 -4.04 21.70
N ARG A 416 45.46 -3.71 22.56
CA ARG A 416 45.46 -4.08 23.98
C ARG A 416 45.30 -5.59 24.15
N GLU A 417 44.43 -6.20 23.37
CA GLU A 417 44.21 -7.64 23.35
C GLU A 417 45.46 -8.40 22.90
N LEU A 418 46.10 -7.97 21.81
CA LEU A 418 47.39 -8.55 21.36
C LEU A 418 48.47 -8.45 22.43
N ARG A 419 48.54 -7.34 23.18
CA ARG A 419 49.47 -7.21 24.33
C ARG A 419 49.12 -8.19 25.46
N ARG A 420 47.83 -8.40 25.75
CA ARG A 420 47.39 -9.39 26.76
C ARG A 420 47.75 -10.81 26.34
N ILE A 421 47.51 -11.17 25.07
CA ILE A 421 47.84 -12.49 24.53
C ILE A 421 49.36 -12.72 24.59
N ARG A 422 50.17 -11.75 24.17
CA ARG A 422 51.63 -11.85 24.27
C ARG A 422 52.08 -12.05 25.72
N LYS A 423 51.58 -11.22 26.65
CA LYS A 423 51.89 -11.36 28.08
C LYS A 423 51.46 -12.72 28.63
N TRP A 424 50.31 -13.26 28.20
CA TRP A 424 49.86 -14.59 28.62
C TRP A 424 50.76 -15.69 28.05
N ASN A 425 51.12 -15.65 26.76
CA ASN A 425 52.05 -16.60 26.14
C ASN A 425 53.44 -16.56 26.79
N ASP A 426 53.95 -15.36 27.08
CA ASP A 426 55.23 -15.20 27.77
C ASP A 426 55.15 -15.84 29.17
N ASN A 427 54.07 -15.59 29.93
CA ASN A 427 53.87 -16.15 31.26
C ASN A 427 53.68 -17.69 31.24
N TRP A 428 52.96 -18.23 30.25
CA TRP A 428 52.82 -19.67 30.03
C TRP A 428 54.15 -20.34 29.63
N SER A 429 54.99 -19.66 28.85
CA SER A 429 56.33 -20.15 28.49
C SER A 429 57.27 -20.21 29.70
N TYR A 430 57.04 -19.41 30.74
CA TYR A 430 57.80 -19.50 32.00
C TYR A 430 57.26 -20.60 32.93
N ASP A 431 55.95 -20.85 32.97
CA ASP A 431 55.34 -21.86 33.86
C ASP A 431 55.43 -23.30 33.34
N CYS A 432 55.57 -23.53 32.02
CA CYS A 432 55.74 -24.86 31.43
C CYS A 432 57.19 -25.23 31.10
N GLY A 433 58.16 -24.41 31.52
CA GLY A 433 59.60 -24.63 31.35
C GLY A 433 60.21 -25.61 32.35
N GLY A 434 59.68 -26.83 32.44
CA GLY A 434 60.41 -27.99 32.97
C GLY A 434 60.97 -28.83 31.80
N PRO A 435 62.21 -29.33 31.85
CA PRO A 435 62.91 -29.82 30.67
C PRO A 435 62.35 -31.16 30.16
N GLY A 436 61.91 -31.18 28.91
CA GLY A 436 61.81 -32.39 28.10
C GLY A 436 60.44 -32.69 27.51
N SER A 437 60.09 -32.03 26.40
CA SER A 437 59.41 -32.72 25.28
C SER A 437 59.38 -31.82 24.05
N MET A 438 60.14 -32.19 23.01
CA MET A 438 59.94 -31.66 21.67
C MET A 438 58.58 -32.13 21.15
N PHE A 439 57.57 -31.27 21.15
CA PHE A 439 56.43 -31.43 20.26
C PHE A 439 56.43 -30.29 19.24
N THR A 440 56.76 -30.66 18.01
CA THR A 440 56.62 -29.83 16.81
C THR A 440 55.14 -29.52 16.58
N THR A 441 54.72 -28.30 16.89
CA THR A 441 53.38 -27.82 16.50
C THR A 441 53.43 -27.27 15.08
N SER A 442 53.39 -28.18 14.11
CA SER A 442 52.82 -27.88 12.80
C SER A 442 51.30 -27.98 12.89
N HIS A 443 50.60 -27.13 12.14
CA HIS A 443 49.14 -27.00 12.03
C HIS A 443 48.40 -26.35 13.19
N TYR A 444 48.15 -25.04 13.08
CA TYR A 444 46.80 -24.47 13.23
C TYR A 444 46.72 -23.12 12.48
N ILE A 445 46.56 -23.23 11.16
CA ILE A 445 45.90 -22.21 10.35
C ILE A 445 44.69 -22.90 9.74
N ARG A 446 43.50 -22.57 10.23
CA ARG A 446 42.26 -22.64 9.46
C ARG A 446 41.29 -21.59 9.95
#